data_AF-A0A7R9QIM6-F1
#
_entry.id   AF-A0A7R9QIM6-F1
#
_cell.length_a   1.000
_cell.length_b   1.000
_cell.length_c   1.000
_cell.angle_alpha   90.00
_cell.angle_beta   90.00
_cell.angle_gamma   90.00
#
_symmetry.space_group_name_H-M   'P 1'
#
loop_
_entity.id
_entity.type
_entity.pdbx_description
1 polymer ?
#
loop_
_entity_poly.entity_id
_entity_poly.type
_entity_poly.pdbx_seq_one_letter_code
_entity_poly.pdbx_strand_id
1 'polypeptide(L)'
;EEGTLNKYFKPTGEKVTYRTFKVFAINDSIKCMTARAKEILKWRNYGGVLLMGYEMYRILTLDNKAKSKKDEDIDPKILDNINAEVKASLIDPGPDLVVCDEGHRIKNCNAATSQALKNIKTKRRIVLTGYPLQNKLMEYWCMIDFVRPNYLGLKGEFTNMFERPITNGQCIDSTPYDRQIMKYRAHVLYQLLKGFVQRRSHSVLQKALPAKQEYVLMCRMTALQKDLMLAFLDTAINDPDAIGTVKGRISTLTLFAVCCKIWNHPDIVYNIVRKGITSEDLDLDIPTNKKNNNTKKLAKNNSRKQSNNELAVPTTNSKTGDHLPPPNPYSTLMTNLFSTPLRNRSDGVIDYSWAEPKLHGYSVGVLENSYKIVLLFEIIRECISLGD
;
A
#
# COMPACT_ATOMS: atom_id res chain seq x y z
N GLU A 1 26.07 -1.29 -27.35
CA GLU A 1 25.02 -0.55 -26.62
C GLU A 1 25.37 0.90 -26.25
N GLU A 2 26.61 1.38 -26.45
CA GLU A 2 27.02 2.77 -26.14
C GLU A 2 26.36 3.85 -27.03
N GLY A 3 25.81 3.48 -28.19
CA GLY A 3 25.25 4.43 -29.16
C GLY A 3 23.90 5.04 -28.78
N THR A 4 23.10 4.35 -27.96
CA THR A 4 21.67 4.71 -27.78
C THR A 4 21.45 5.75 -26.67
N LEU A 5 22.31 5.79 -25.65
CA LEU A 5 22.23 6.74 -24.54
C LEU A 5 22.68 8.16 -24.92
N ASN A 6 23.61 8.29 -25.86
CA ASN A 6 24.12 9.59 -26.31
C ASN A 6 23.07 10.46 -27.03
N LYS A 7 21.97 9.87 -27.51
CA LYS A 7 20.93 10.58 -28.26
C LYS A 7 20.04 11.47 -27.37
N TYR A 8 19.97 11.18 -26.07
CA TYR A 8 19.02 11.85 -25.14
C TYR A 8 19.67 12.87 -24.20
N PHE A 9 21.00 12.97 -24.17
CA PHE A 9 21.76 13.85 -23.29
C PHE A 9 22.68 14.81 -24.04
N LYS A 10 22.14 15.72 -24.88
CA LYS A 10 22.87 16.94 -25.29
C LYS A 10 21.92 18.13 -25.44
N PRO A 11 22.13 19.18 -24.62
CA PRO A 11 22.31 20.50 -25.23
C PRO A 11 23.34 21.41 -24.50
N THR A 12 24.50 20.91 -24.05
CA THR A 12 25.54 21.79 -23.44
C THR A 12 27.00 21.56 -23.89
N GLY A 13 27.29 20.64 -24.81
CA GLY A 13 28.68 20.46 -25.30
C GLY A 13 29.67 19.87 -24.27
N GLU A 14 29.24 19.59 -23.05
CA GLU A 14 30.05 18.89 -22.05
C GLU A 14 30.14 17.39 -22.38
N LYS A 15 31.37 16.84 -22.37
CA LYS A 15 31.61 15.40 -22.46
C LYS A 15 31.04 14.74 -21.20
N VAL A 16 29.93 14.01 -21.35
CA VAL A 16 29.40 13.15 -20.28
C VAL A 16 30.43 12.06 -20.00
N THR A 17 31.09 12.12 -18.83
CA THR A 17 32.00 11.07 -18.37
C THR A 17 31.21 10.05 -17.57
N TYR A 18 31.06 8.84 -18.11
CA TYR A 18 30.48 7.71 -17.38
C TYR A 18 31.50 7.17 -16.38
N ARG A 19 31.03 6.77 -15.20
CA ARG A 19 31.84 6.03 -14.22
C ARG A 19 31.31 4.61 -14.13
N THR A 20 32.20 3.64 -14.30
CA THR A 20 31.88 2.24 -14.12
C THR A 20 31.99 1.88 -12.65
N PHE A 21 30.93 1.31 -12.08
CA PHE A 21 30.92 0.80 -10.71
C PHE A 21 30.70 -0.70 -10.72
N LYS A 22 31.40 -1.41 -9.83
CA LYS A 22 31.07 -2.79 -9.54
C LYS A 22 29.73 -2.84 -8.81
N VAL A 23 28.80 -3.66 -9.30
CA VAL A 23 27.46 -3.81 -8.72
C VAL A 23 27.40 -5.11 -7.93
N PHE A 24 26.93 -5.02 -6.70
CA PHE A 24 26.63 -6.13 -5.81
C PHE A 24 25.13 -6.12 -5.56
N ALA A 25 24.47 -7.27 -5.60
CA ALA A 25 23.03 -7.36 -5.42
C ALA A 25 22.68 -8.45 -4.40
N ILE A 26 21.89 -8.08 -3.38
CA ILE A 26 21.32 -9.03 -2.42
C ILE A 26 19.85 -9.23 -2.78
N ASN A 27 19.54 -10.40 -3.35
CA ASN A 27 18.21 -10.82 -3.75
C ASN A 27 17.83 -12.16 -3.09
N ASP A 28 16.63 -12.65 -3.38
CA ASP A 28 16.10 -13.89 -2.78
C ASP A 28 16.83 -15.17 -3.23
N SER A 29 17.69 -15.08 -4.25
CA SER A 29 18.54 -16.21 -4.65
C SER A 29 19.62 -16.51 -3.61
N ILE A 30 20.03 -15.50 -2.82
CA ILE A 30 21.00 -15.65 -1.74
C ILE A 30 20.25 -16.00 -0.44
N LYS A 31 20.15 -17.30 -0.17
CA LYS A 31 19.25 -17.83 0.87
C LYS A 31 19.83 -17.82 2.29
N CYS A 32 21.13 -18.03 2.47
CA CYS A 32 21.75 -18.14 3.80
C CYS A 32 22.45 -16.84 4.23
N MET A 33 22.54 -16.62 5.54
CA MET A 33 23.12 -15.40 6.12
C MET A 33 24.61 -15.27 5.77
N THR A 34 25.37 -16.36 5.80
CA THR A 34 26.80 -16.36 5.46
C THR A 34 27.07 -15.91 4.03
N ALA A 35 26.25 -16.35 3.06
CA ALA A 35 26.41 -15.92 1.67
C ALA A 35 26.06 -14.43 1.49
N ARG A 36 25.02 -13.93 2.17
CA ARG A 36 24.69 -12.49 2.17
C ARG A 36 25.81 -11.67 2.77
N ALA A 37 26.34 -12.09 3.92
CA ALA A 37 27.44 -11.42 4.59
C ALA A 37 28.68 -11.36 3.71
N LYS A 38 29.04 -12.47 3.04
CA LYS A 38 30.18 -12.51 2.13
C LYS A 38 30.07 -11.48 1.01
N GLU A 39 28.90 -11.31 0.40
CA GLU A 39 28.70 -10.30 -0.65
C GLU A 39 28.73 -8.87 -0.10
N ILE A 40 28.17 -8.62 1.08
CA ILE A 40 28.21 -7.30 1.73
C ILE A 40 29.65 -6.92 2.10
N LEU A 41 30.43 -7.85 2.64
CA LEU A 41 31.83 -7.63 2.99
C LEU A 41 32.71 -7.39 1.76
N LYS A 42 32.45 -8.12 0.65
CA LYS A 42 33.10 -7.82 -0.63
C LYS A 42 32.78 -6.40 -1.08
N TRP A 43 31.52 -5.98 -1.04
CA TRP A 43 31.14 -4.60 -1.38
C TRP A 43 31.86 -3.58 -0.47
N ARG A 44 31.91 -3.83 0.83
CA ARG A 44 32.60 -2.96 1.80
C ARG A 44 34.09 -2.79 1.48
N ASN A 45 34.76 -3.86 1.05
CA ASN A 45 36.20 -3.87 0.78
C ASN A 45 36.57 -3.34 -0.60
N TYR A 46 35.82 -3.70 -1.65
CA TYR A 46 36.12 -3.30 -3.03
C TYR A 46 35.50 -1.96 -3.42
N GLY A 47 34.47 -1.50 -2.70
CA GLY A 47 33.65 -0.36 -3.10
C GLY A 47 32.77 -0.66 -4.31
N GLY A 48 31.90 0.30 -4.66
CA GLY A 48 30.92 0.17 -5.74
C GLY A 48 29.49 0.37 -5.24
N VAL A 49 28.52 -0.22 -5.93
CA VAL A 49 27.09 -0.08 -5.67
C VAL A 49 26.54 -1.36 -5.06
N LEU A 50 25.85 -1.26 -3.93
CA LEU A 50 25.09 -2.35 -3.33
C LEU A 50 23.60 -2.12 -3.57
N LEU A 51 22.95 -3.10 -4.21
CA LEU A 51 21.50 -3.14 -4.43
C LEU A 51 20.87 -4.13 -3.45
N MET A 52 19.82 -3.70 -2.76
CA MET A 52 19.13 -4.49 -1.75
C MET A 52 17.70 -4.02 -1.59
N GLY A 53 16.76 -4.96 -1.40
CA GLY A 53 15.38 -4.63 -1.06
C GLY A 53 15.23 -4.09 0.37
N TYR A 54 14.25 -3.21 0.59
CA TYR A 54 13.96 -2.63 1.91
C TYR A 54 13.78 -3.65 3.02
N GLU A 55 13.08 -4.75 2.72
CA GLU A 55 12.81 -5.80 3.70
C GLU A 55 14.07 -6.57 4.09
N MET A 56 14.95 -6.85 3.11
CA MET A 56 16.25 -7.46 3.38
C MET A 56 17.10 -6.53 4.25
N TYR A 57 17.16 -5.24 3.93
CA TYR A 57 17.89 -4.26 4.73
C TYR A 57 17.37 -4.22 6.18
N ARG A 58 16.04 -4.21 6.35
CA ARG A 58 15.39 -4.25 7.68
C ARG A 58 15.80 -5.50 8.46
N ILE A 59 15.79 -6.67 7.83
CA ILE A 59 16.14 -7.96 8.46
C ILE A 59 17.61 -7.97 8.88
N LEU A 60 18.52 -7.44 8.06
CA LEU A 60 19.96 -7.46 8.33
C LEU A 60 20.40 -6.45 9.39
N THR A 61 19.61 -5.39 9.61
CA THR A 61 20.01 -4.27 10.48
C THR A 61 19.27 -4.21 11.80
N LEU A 62 18.02 -4.69 11.86
CA LEU A 62 17.28 -4.79 13.11
C LEU A 62 17.50 -6.13 13.80
N ASP A 63 17.61 -6.11 15.13
CA ASP A 63 17.71 -7.31 15.95
C ASP A 63 16.40 -8.10 15.97
N ASN A 64 16.20 -8.94 14.95
CA ASN A 64 15.13 -9.93 14.94
C ASN A 64 15.66 -11.23 15.57
N LYS A 65 15.21 -11.53 16.79
CA LYS A 65 15.51 -12.78 17.50
C LYS A 65 14.94 -14.05 16.84
N ALA A 66 14.31 -13.94 15.67
CA ALA A 66 13.76 -15.07 14.93
C ALA A 66 14.89 -15.74 14.12
N LYS A 67 15.53 -16.74 14.72
CA LYS A 67 16.52 -17.59 14.04
C LYS A 67 15.87 -18.29 12.84
N SER A 68 16.50 -18.19 11.67
CA SER A 68 16.12 -18.98 10.51
C SER A 68 16.48 -20.45 10.76
N LYS A 69 15.57 -21.38 10.50
CA LYS A 69 15.79 -22.83 10.60
C LYS A 69 16.98 -23.34 9.74
N LYS A 70 17.47 -22.54 8.80
CA LYS A 70 18.57 -22.88 7.88
C LYS A 70 19.97 -22.50 8.39
N ASP A 71 20.07 -21.77 9.50
CA ASP A 71 21.34 -21.35 10.10
C ASP A 71 21.65 -22.17 11.38
N GLU A 72 20.97 -23.31 11.60
CA GLU A 72 21.12 -24.14 12.82
C GLU A 72 22.46 -24.90 12.89
N ASP A 73 23.15 -25.10 11.76
CA ASP A 73 24.42 -25.85 11.69
C ASP A 73 25.68 -24.98 11.97
N ILE A 74 25.53 -23.67 12.21
CA ILE A 74 26.64 -22.73 12.43
C ILE A 74 26.74 -22.38 13.92
N ASP A 75 27.95 -22.36 14.48
CA ASP A 75 28.19 -21.91 15.85
C ASP A 75 27.57 -20.51 16.07
N PRO A 76 26.65 -20.35 17.04
CA PRO A 76 26.03 -19.08 17.37
C PRO A 76 27.01 -17.92 17.51
N LYS A 77 28.21 -18.14 18.08
CA LYS A 77 29.22 -17.08 18.24
C LYS A 77 29.76 -16.59 16.91
N ILE A 78 29.94 -17.49 15.94
CA ILE A 78 30.40 -17.12 14.60
C ILE A 78 29.31 -16.33 13.88
N LEU A 79 28.06 -16.76 13.98
CA LEU A 79 26.93 -16.05 13.38
C LEU A 79 26.75 -14.65 13.96
N ASP A 80 26.93 -14.47 15.27
CA ASP A 80 26.86 -13.17 15.93
C ASP A 80 27.97 -12.23 15.45
N ASN A 81 29.21 -12.73 15.29
CA ASN A 81 30.31 -11.95 14.72
C ASN A 81 30.02 -11.52 13.28
N ILE A 82 29.52 -12.44 12.44
CA ILE A 82 29.13 -12.14 11.05
C ILE A 82 28.04 -11.05 11.01
N ASN A 83 27.02 -11.17 11.87
CA ASN A 83 25.95 -10.19 11.95
C ASN A 83 26.46 -8.81 12.40
N ALA A 84 27.41 -8.77 13.34
CA ALA A 84 28.04 -7.53 13.77
C ALA A 84 28.80 -6.85 12.64
N GLU A 85 29.57 -7.59 11.85
CA GLU A 85 30.31 -7.04 10.69
C GLU A 85 29.38 -6.55 9.58
N VAL A 86 28.30 -7.29 9.30
CA VAL A 86 27.27 -6.86 8.33
C VAL A 86 26.61 -5.56 8.79
N LYS A 87 26.23 -5.46 10.06
CA LYS A 87 25.66 -4.24 10.63
C LYS A 87 26.63 -3.07 10.56
N ALA A 88 27.90 -3.28 10.91
CA ALA A 88 28.92 -2.24 10.79
C ALA A 88 29.09 -1.77 9.33
N SER A 89 29.04 -2.70 8.38
CA SER A 89 29.14 -2.38 6.95
C SER A 89 27.94 -1.57 6.44
N LEU A 90 26.73 -1.80 6.98
CA LEU A 90 25.49 -1.17 6.50
C LEU A 90 25.08 0.09 7.27
N ILE A 91 25.36 0.17 8.58
CA ILE A 91 24.82 1.19 9.49
C ILE A 91 25.88 2.24 9.85
N ASP A 92 27.00 1.82 10.44
CA ASP A 92 28.04 2.71 10.96
C ASP A 92 29.42 2.04 10.82
N PRO A 93 30.29 2.53 9.91
CA PRO A 93 30.26 3.83 9.22
C PRO A 93 29.23 3.98 8.09
N GLY A 94 28.64 2.88 7.62
CA GLY A 94 27.64 2.87 6.56
C GLY A 94 28.14 3.32 5.17
N PRO A 95 27.25 3.44 4.18
CA PRO A 95 27.58 3.88 2.82
C PRO A 95 27.81 5.40 2.72
N ASP A 96 28.62 5.85 1.76
CA ASP A 96 28.83 7.27 1.48
C ASP A 96 27.58 7.98 0.91
N LEU A 97 26.71 7.24 0.22
CA LEU A 97 25.47 7.69 -0.39
C LEU A 97 24.40 6.59 -0.26
N VAL A 98 23.21 6.98 0.18
CA VAL A 98 22.01 6.14 0.15
C VAL A 98 21.04 6.68 -0.89
N VAL A 99 20.58 5.81 -1.78
CA VAL A 99 19.49 6.10 -2.72
C VAL A 99 18.32 5.18 -2.40
N CYS A 100 17.19 5.78 -2.05
CA CYS A 100 15.95 5.09 -1.73
C CYS A 100 14.97 5.28 -2.89
N ASP A 101 14.69 4.20 -3.61
CA ASP A 101 13.65 4.21 -4.64
C ASP A 101 12.26 4.02 -4.02
N GLU A 102 11.22 4.52 -4.67
CA GLU A 102 9.84 4.48 -4.18
C GLU A 102 9.70 4.99 -2.74
N GLY A 103 10.14 6.23 -2.50
CA GLY A 103 10.19 6.89 -1.20
C GLY A 103 8.88 6.88 -0.39
N HIS A 104 7.75 6.64 -1.06
CA HIS A 104 6.47 6.40 -0.40
C HIS A 104 6.51 5.18 0.55
N ARG A 105 7.49 4.27 0.43
CA ARG A 105 7.77 3.20 1.40
C ARG A 105 8.25 3.72 2.76
N ILE A 106 8.78 4.94 2.81
CA ILE A 106 9.31 5.64 4.01
C ILE A 106 8.26 6.63 4.58
N LYS A 107 6.98 6.46 4.24
CA LYS A 107 5.91 7.39 4.64
C LYS A 107 5.57 7.40 6.13
N ASN A 108 5.92 6.34 6.86
CA ASN A 108 5.59 6.19 8.27
C ASN A 108 6.87 6.10 9.11
N CYS A 109 7.13 7.12 9.93
CA CYS A 109 8.26 7.17 10.85
C CYS A 109 8.29 6.01 11.86
N ASN A 110 7.15 5.40 12.18
CA ASN A 110 7.02 4.31 13.15
C ASN A 110 7.19 2.93 12.50
N ALA A 111 7.23 2.84 11.16
CA ALA A 111 7.47 1.57 10.50
C ALA A 111 8.90 1.11 10.79
N ALA A 112 9.07 -0.19 11.09
CA ALA A 112 10.38 -0.78 11.38
C ALA A 112 11.39 -0.51 10.25
N THR A 113 10.95 -0.55 8.99
CA THR A 113 11.78 -0.18 7.83
C THR A 113 12.29 1.26 7.91
N SER A 114 11.42 2.23 8.22
CA SER A 114 11.82 3.63 8.34
C SER A 114 12.79 3.86 9.49
N GLN A 115 12.60 3.17 10.61
CA GLN A 115 13.53 3.22 11.75
C GLN A 115 14.89 2.64 11.37
N ALA A 116 14.92 1.48 10.70
CA ALA A 116 16.14 0.86 10.21
C ALA A 116 16.92 1.80 9.25
N LEU A 117 16.22 2.46 8.33
CA LEU A 117 16.83 3.38 7.37
C LEU A 117 17.36 4.65 8.06
N LYS A 118 16.65 5.19 9.05
CA LYS A 118 17.09 6.36 9.81
C LYS A 118 18.42 6.14 10.52
N ASN A 119 18.68 4.90 10.95
CA ASN A 119 19.91 4.51 11.64
C ASN A 119 21.16 4.55 10.74
N ILE A 120 21.01 4.56 9.41
CA ILE A 120 22.15 4.60 8.48
C ILE A 120 22.95 5.89 8.68
N LYS A 121 24.22 5.75 9.05
CA LYS A 121 25.20 6.83 8.95
C LYS A 121 25.63 6.94 7.50
N THR A 122 25.39 8.11 6.91
CA THR A 122 25.78 8.41 5.54
C THR A 122 25.95 9.91 5.37
N LYS A 123 26.78 10.31 4.40
CA LYS A 123 27.02 11.71 4.08
C LYS A 123 25.91 12.29 3.22
N ARG A 124 25.21 11.46 2.44
CA ARG A 124 24.25 11.91 1.42
C ARG A 124 23.06 10.95 1.33
N ARG A 125 21.86 11.50 1.22
CA ARG A 125 20.60 10.75 1.07
C ARG A 125 19.84 11.29 -0.13
N ILE A 126 19.40 10.39 -1.01
CA ILE A 126 18.52 10.68 -2.15
C ILE A 126 17.29 9.81 -2.01
N VAL A 127 16.12 10.41 -2.19
CA VAL A 127 14.84 9.69 -2.26
C VAL A 127 14.23 9.95 -3.63
N LEU A 128 13.87 8.89 -4.33
CA LEU A 128 13.16 8.92 -5.60
C LEU A 128 11.71 8.52 -5.34
N THR A 129 10.75 9.22 -5.94
CA THR A 129 9.33 8.89 -5.83
C THR A 129 8.58 9.38 -7.04
N GLY A 130 7.75 8.51 -7.64
CA GLY A 130 6.81 8.90 -8.69
C GLY A 130 5.62 9.71 -8.18
N TYR A 131 5.36 9.66 -6.86
CA TYR A 131 4.19 10.26 -6.21
C TYR A 131 4.63 11.05 -4.97
N PRO A 132 5.05 12.31 -5.12
CA PRO A 132 5.53 13.08 -3.97
C PRO A 132 4.42 13.44 -2.97
N LEU A 133 3.14 13.39 -3.36
CA LEU A 133 2.02 14.01 -2.65
C LEU A 133 0.72 13.18 -2.70
N GLN A 134 0.73 11.93 -2.26
CA GLN A 134 -0.54 11.22 -2.00
C GLN A 134 -1.07 11.61 -0.60
N ASN A 135 -1.78 12.74 -0.56
CA ASN A 135 -2.81 13.15 0.40
C ASN A 135 -2.46 13.35 1.90
N LYS A 136 -1.20 13.19 2.35
CA LYS A 136 -0.84 13.52 3.75
C LYS A 136 0.51 14.24 3.85
N LEU A 137 0.48 15.48 4.33
CA LEU A 137 1.68 16.29 4.59
C LEU A 137 2.66 15.62 5.56
N MET A 138 2.18 14.75 6.44
CA MET A 138 3.04 13.99 7.36
C MET A 138 3.91 12.94 6.66
N GLU A 139 3.41 12.33 5.58
CA GLU A 139 4.23 11.39 4.81
C GLU A 139 5.39 12.14 4.14
N TYR A 140 5.09 13.36 3.67
CA TYR A 140 6.08 14.25 3.11
C TYR A 140 7.12 14.69 4.15
N TRP A 141 6.70 15.09 5.35
CA TRP A 141 7.63 15.37 6.46
C TRP A 141 8.52 14.17 6.78
N CYS A 142 7.99 12.94 6.80
CA CYS A 142 8.80 11.74 7.06
C CYS A 142 9.90 11.55 6.01
N MET A 143 9.60 11.78 4.72
CA MET A 143 10.60 11.70 3.65
C MET A 143 11.66 12.81 3.77
N ILE A 144 11.25 14.04 4.05
CA ILE A 144 12.18 15.17 4.21
C ILE A 144 13.07 14.97 5.45
N ASP A 145 12.51 14.54 6.57
CA ASP A 145 13.28 14.24 7.79
C ASP A 145 14.26 13.08 7.57
N PHE A 146 13.91 12.09 6.74
CA PHE A 146 14.88 11.09 6.32
C PHE A 146 16.00 11.70 5.48
N VAL A 147 15.71 12.51 4.46
CA VAL A 147 16.74 13.10 3.59
C VAL A 147 17.63 14.09 4.34
N ARG A 148 17.02 14.97 5.13
CA ARG A 148 17.66 16.03 5.90
C ARG A 148 17.02 16.13 7.30
N PRO A 149 17.55 15.35 8.27
CA PRO A 149 17.01 15.30 9.62
C PRO A 149 16.85 16.69 10.25
N ASN A 150 15.75 16.90 10.98
CA ASN A 150 15.41 18.13 11.69
C ASN A 150 15.28 19.40 10.83
N TYR A 151 15.26 19.32 9.49
CA TYR A 151 15.18 20.51 8.62
C TYR A 151 13.86 21.28 8.77
N LEU A 152 12.75 20.57 8.92
CA LEU A 152 11.41 21.13 9.10
C LEU A 152 10.98 21.18 10.58
N GLY A 153 11.94 21.01 11.49
CA GLY A 153 11.67 20.85 12.91
C GLY A 153 11.12 19.47 13.29
N LEU A 154 10.75 19.34 14.56
CA LEU A 154 10.14 18.14 15.10
C LEU A 154 8.74 17.93 14.53
N LYS A 155 8.25 16.69 14.61
CA LYS A 155 6.92 16.31 14.12
C LYS A 155 5.81 17.25 14.59
N GLY A 156 5.77 17.57 15.89
CA GLY A 156 4.76 18.44 16.47
C GLY A 156 4.83 19.89 15.96
N GLU A 157 6.04 20.41 15.74
CA GLU A 157 6.26 21.74 15.19
C GLU A 157 5.79 21.82 13.75
N PHE A 158 6.16 20.82 12.93
CA PHE A 158 5.68 20.72 11.56
C PHE A 158 4.16 20.61 11.48
N THR A 159 3.55 19.77 12.33
CA THR A 159 2.10 19.60 12.38
C THR A 159 1.38 20.92 12.69
N ASN A 160 1.88 21.69 13.66
CA ASN A 160 1.27 22.97 14.05
C ASN A 160 1.53 24.08 13.02
N MET A 161 2.73 24.13 12.44
CA MET A 161 3.14 25.19 11.53
C MET A 161 2.59 25.02 10.11
N PHE A 162 2.48 23.78 9.63
CA PHE A 162 2.14 23.47 8.24
C PHE A 162 0.93 22.55 8.10
N GLU A 163 0.94 21.37 8.71
CA GLU A 163 -0.09 20.35 8.47
C GLU A 163 -1.50 20.84 8.82
N ARG A 164 -1.70 21.28 10.07
CA ARG A 164 -3.01 21.71 10.56
C ARG A 164 -3.54 22.92 9.80
N PRO A 165 -2.78 24.03 9.63
CA PRO A 165 -3.28 25.18 8.90
C PRO A 165 -3.56 24.90 7.42
N ILE A 166 -2.75 24.06 6.77
CA ILE A 166 -2.98 23.72 5.35
C ILE A 166 -4.22 22.84 5.22
N THR A 167 -4.36 21.82 6.07
CA THR A 167 -5.53 20.94 6.06
C THR A 167 -6.80 21.72 6.37
N ASN A 168 -6.76 22.62 7.37
CA ASN A 168 -7.92 23.42 7.76
C ASN A 168 -8.44 24.33 6.64
N GLY A 169 -7.57 24.84 5.76
CA GLY A 169 -7.99 25.67 4.62
C GLY A 169 -8.44 24.88 3.39
N GLN A 170 -8.31 23.54 3.39
CA GLN A 170 -8.77 22.65 2.32
C GLN A 170 -10.18 22.10 2.57
N CYS A 171 -10.74 22.30 3.77
CA CYS A 171 -12.08 21.87 4.10
C CYS A 171 -13.13 22.66 3.31
N ILE A 172 -14.29 22.04 3.08
CA ILE A 172 -15.38 22.66 2.31
C ILE A 172 -15.96 23.87 3.06
N ASP A 173 -15.96 23.82 4.39
CA ASP A 173 -16.44 24.81 5.33
C ASP A 173 -15.39 25.85 5.76
N SER A 174 -14.18 25.83 5.17
CA SER A 174 -13.13 26.78 5.50
C SER A 174 -13.56 28.23 5.27
N THR A 175 -13.20 29.12 6.21
CA THR A 175 -13.44 30.56 6.03
C THR A 175 -12.46 31.17 5.00
N PRO A 176 -12.73 32.38 4.48
CA PRO A 176 -11.76 33.11 3.66
C PRO A 176 -10.40 33.29 4.34
N TYR A 177 -10.40 33.49 5.67
CA TYR A 177 -9.20 33.62 6.48
C TYR A 177 -8.39 32.32 6.54
N ASP A 178 -9.06 31.18 6.74
CA ASP A 178 -8.40 29.86 6.74
C ASP A 178 -7.72 29.56 5.40
N ARG A 179 -8.40 29.88 4.29
CA ARG A 179 -7.83 29.72 2.94
C ARG A 179 -6.60 30.62 2.73
N GLN A 180 -6.60 31.82 3.29
CA GLN A 180 -5.45 32.73 3.22
C GLN A 180 -4.25 32.17 4.00
N ILE A 181 -4.48 31.70 5.23
CA ILE A 181 -3.44 31.05 6.04
C ILE A 181 -2.88 29.81 5.33
N MET A 182 -3.75 28.94 4.80
CA MET A 182 -3.34 27.76 4.04
C MET A 182 -2.42 28.14 2.89
N LYS A 183 -2.82 29.10 2.04
CA LYS A 183 -2.00 29.55 0.89
C LYS A 183 -0.65 30.08 1.34
N TYR A 184 -0.63 30.88 2.41
CA TYR A 184 0.60 31.41 2.98
C TYR A 184 1.52 30.30 3.49
N ARG A 185 1.02 29.38 4.32
CA ARG A 185 1.81 28.26 4.87
C ARG A 185 2.29 27.30 3.80
N ALA A 186 1.47 27.01 2.80
CA ALA A 186 1.87 26.20 1.65
C ALA A 186 2.99 26.87 0.84
N HIS A 187 2.92 28.18 0.64
CA HIS A 187 3.96 28.94 -0.04
C HIS A 187 5.29 28.91 0.75
N VAL A 188 5.25 29.17 2.06
CA VAL A 188 6.43 29.10 2.92
C VAL A 188 7.07 27.71 2.86
N LEU A 189 6.26 26.65 2.98
CA LEU A 189 6.74 25.27 2.89
C LEU A 189 7.41 24.99 1.55
N TYR A 190 6.81 25.44 0.45
CA TYR A 190 7.40 25.30 -0.89
C TYR A 190 8.75 26.00 -0.99
N GLN A 191 8.87 27.25 -0.51
CA GLN A 191 10.12 28.00 -0.58
C GLN A 191 11.25 27.34 0.21
N LEU A 192 10.95 26.79 1.39
CA LEU A 192 11.92 26.04 2.19
C LEU A 192 12.47 24.82 1.43
N LEU A 193 11.64 24.18 0.62
CA LEU A 193 11.97 22.90 0.00
C LEU A 193 12.49 23.02 -1.44
N LYS A 194 12.25 24.16 -2.09
CA LYS A 194 12.63 24.44 -3.48
C LYS A 194 14.10 24.15 -3.80
N GLY A 195 15.00 24.32 -2.82
CA GLY A 195 16.44 24.13 -3.02
C GLY A 195 16.90 22.68 -3.20
N PHE A 196 16.13 21.70 -2.73
CA PHE A 196 16.55 20.28 -2.76
C PHE A 196 15.45 19.29 -3.12
N VAL A 197 14.20 19.75 -3.22
CA VAL A 197 13.10 18.95 -3.77
C VAL A 197 12.95 19.27 -5.26
N GLN A 198 13.28 18.29 -6.10
CA GLN A 198 13.15 18.41 -7.54
C GLN A 198 11.91 17.67 -8.02
N ARG A 199 10.95 18.41 -8.59
CA ARG A 199 9.75 17.85 -9.21
C ARG A 199 9.69 18.27 -10.68
N ARG A 200 9.57 17.30 -11.56
CA ARG A 200 9.26 17.49 -12.98
C ARG A 200 7.94 16.80 -13.26
N SER A 201 7.00 17.52 -13.86
CA SER A 201 5.72 16.95 -14.28
C SER A 201 5.87 16.28 -15.64
N HIS A 202 4.83 15.57 -16.08
CA HIS A 202 4.76 14.96 -17.41
C HIS A 202 4.95 15.96 -18.57
N SER A 203 4.90 17.28 -18.30
CA SER A 203 5.13 18.31 -19.32
C SER A 203 6.50 18.20 -19.99
N VAL A 204 7.50 17.64 -19.30
CA VAL A 204 8.83 17.40 -19.90
C VAL A 204 8.81 16.33 -20.99
N LEU A 205 7.81 15.44 -20.98
CA LEU A 205 7.67 14.34 -21.94
C LEU A 205 6.67 14.67 -23.07
N GLN A 206 5.85 15.71 -22.93
CA GLN A 206 4.81 16.07 -23.91
C GLN A 206 5.34 16.27 -25.34
N LYS A 207 6.60 16.69 -25.49
CA LYS A 207 7.24 16.88 -26.81
C LYS A 207 7.78 15.58 -27.41
N ALA A 208 7.98 14.55 -26.60
CA ALA A 208 8.63 13.31 -26.98
C ALA A 208 7.66 12.12 -27.07
N LEU A 209 6.50 12.21 -26.41
CA LEU A 209 5.48 11.16 -26.38
C LEU A 209 4.19 11.65 -27.05
N PRO A 210 3.40 10.76 -27.65
CA PRO A 210 2.05 11.08 -28.12
C PRO A 210 1.17 11.64 -26.99
N ALA A 211 0.14 12.39 -27.37
CA ALA A 211 -0.83 12.91 -26.42
C ALA A 211 -1.55 11.74 -25.72
N LYS A 212 -1.61 11.78 -24.39
CA LYS A 212 -2.35 10.79 -23.60
C LYS A 212 -3.86 10.97 -23.84
N GLN A 213 -4.52 9.93 -24.32
CA GLN A 213 -5.98 9.85 -24.43
C GLN A 213 -6.53 8.99 -23.28
N GLU A 214 -7.58 9.48 -22.61
CA GLU A 214 -8.24 8.79 -21.50
C GLU A 214 -9.72 8.61 -21.84
N TYR A 215 -10.21 7.38 -21.74
CA TYR A 215 -11.59 7.01 -22.04
C TYR A 215 -12.26 6.41 -20.80
N VAL A 216 -13.49 6.85 -20.51
CA VAL A 216 -14.32 6.27 -19.44
C VAL A 216 -15.47 5.53 -20.08
N LEU A 217 -15.48 4.19 -19.95
CA LEU A 217 -16.46 3.31 -20.56
C LEU A 217 -17.48 2.85 -19.50
N MET A 218 -18.73 3.29 -19.67
CA MET A 218 -19.81 2.94 -18.75
C MET A 218 -20.49 1.64 -19.20
N CYS A 219 -20.11 0.52 -18.59
CA CYS A 219 -20.67 -0.80 -18.89
C CYS A 219 -21.87 -1.10 -18.00
N ARG A 220 -23.00 -1.52 -18.59
CA ARG A 220 -24.13 -2.05 -17.81
C ARG A 220 -23.77 -3.44 -17.28
N MET A 221 -24.27 -3.79 -16.09
CA MET A 221 -24.22 -5.15 -15.59
C MET A 221 -25.18 -6.05 -16.38
N THR A 222 -24.81 -7.32 -16.55
CA THR A 222 -25.70 -8.35 -17.09
C THR A 222 -26.87 -8.62 -16.13
N ALA A 223 -27.93 -9.30 -16.61
CA ALA A 223 -29.07 -9.64 -15.77
C ALA A 223 -28.63 -10.46 -14.53
N LEU A 224 -27.78 -11.47 -14.74
CA LEU A 224 -27.24 -12.29 -13.66
C LEU A 224 -26.39 -11.48 -12.67
N GLN A 225 -25.50 -10.59 -13.15
CA GLN A 225 -24.70 -9.74 -12.27
C GLN A 225 -25.59 -8.85 -11.39
N LYS A 226 -26.70 -8.33 -11.94
CA LYS A 226 -27.68 -7.56 -11.16
C LYS A 226 -28.38 -8.42 -10.11
N ASP A 227 -28.83 -9.61 -10.50
CA ASP A 227 -29.52 -10.52 -9.59
C ASP A 227 -28.62 -10.99 -8.44
N LEU A 228 -27.34 -11.27 -8.72
CA LEU A 228 -26.33 -11.57 -7.71
C LEU A 228 -26.06 -10.38 -6.79
N MET A 229 -25.93 -9.18 -7.35
CA MET A 229 -25.72 -7.95 -6.57
C MET A 229 -26.90 -7.69 -5.64
N LEU A 230 -28.13 -7.81 -6.14
CA LEU A 230 -29.34 -7.60 -5.33
C LEU A 230 -29.47 -8.67 -4.24
N ALA A 231 -29.22 -9.95 -4.55
CA ALA A 231 -29.22 -11.02 -3.56
C ALA A 231 -28.19 -10.78 -2.46
N PHE A 232 -26.96 -10.40 -2.84
CA PHE A 232 -25.90 -10.09 -1.89
C PHE A 232 -26.25 -8.91 -0.97
N LEU A 233 -26.76 -7.81 -1.54
CA LEU A 233 -27.12 -6.63 -0.77
C LEU A 233 -28.30 -6.91 0.18
N ASP A 234 -29.27 -7.71 -0.26
CA ASP A 234 -30.40 -8.12 0.57
C ASP A 234 -29.93 -8.96 1.77
N THR A 235 -29.07 -9.95 1.54
CA THR A 235 -28.44 -10.72 2.63
C THR A 235 -27.59 -9.82 3.53
N ALA A 236 -26.84 -8.87 2.97
CA ALA A 236 -26.01 -7.96 3.75
C ALA A 236 -26.79 -7.06 4.70
N ILE A 237 -28.02 -6.70 4.33
CA ILE A 237 -28.91 -5.85 5.12
C ILE A 237 -29.72 -6.67 6.12
N ASN A 238 -30.29 -7.79 5.67
CA ASN A 238 -31.27 -8.56 6.43
C ASN A 238 -30.63 -9.65 7.31
N ASP A 239 -29.49 -10.18 6.91
CA ASP A 239 -28.75 -11.24 7.63
C ASP A 239 -27.23 -11.00 7.58
N PRO A 240 -26.73 -9.97 8.29
CA PRO A 240 -25.32 -9.65 8.28
C PRO A 240 -24.46 -10.76 8.91
N ASP A 241 -25.00 -11.60 9.79
CA ASP A 241 -24.25 -12.73 10.36
C ASP A 241 -23.96 -13.81 9.31
N ALA A 242 -24.85 -13.99 8.32
CA ALA A 242 -24.65 -14.90 7.19
C ALA A 242 -23.54 -14.50 6.21
N ILE A 243 -22.93 -13.31 6.29
CA ILE A 243 -21.81 -12.90 5.41
C ILE A 243 -20.44 -13.03 6.10
N GLY A 244 -20.41 -13.62 7.31
CA GLY A 244 -19.17 -13.84 8.06
C GLY A 244 -18.78 -12.59 8.84
N THR A 245 -19.67 -12.13 9.71
CA THR A 245 -19.43 -10.95 10.53
C THR A 245 -19.07 -11.27 11.97
N VAL A 246 -18.26 -10.40 12.57
CA VAL A 246 -17.96 -10.44 13.99
C VAL A 246 -18.91 -9.45 14.68
N LYS A 247 -19.94 -9.97 15.36
CA LYS A 247 -20.98 -9.21 16.08
C LYS A 247 -21.93 -8.41 15.15
N GLY A 248 -22.47 -9.03 14.10
CA GLY A 248 -23.52 -8.42 13.25
C GLY A 248 -23.07 -7.22 12.42
N ARG A 249 -21.77 -7.11 12.09
CA ARG A 249 -21.21 -5.97 11.33
C ARG A 249 -20.37 -6.43 10.15
N ILE A 250 -20.82 -6.11 8.94
CA ILE A 250 -20.05 -6.32 7.71
C ILE A 250 -18.99 -5.22 7.61
N SER A 251 -17.74 -5.63 7.45
CA SER A 251 -16.67 -4.69 7.10
C SER A 251 -16.97 -4.09 5.72
N THR A 252 -16.96 -2.76 5.61
CA THR A 252 -17.15 -2.06 4.32
C THR A 252 -16.19 -2.54 3.24
N LEU A 253 -14.96 -2.91 3.62
CA LEU A 253 -13.97 -3.46 2.69
C LEU A 253 -14.40 -4.85 2.18
N THR A 254 -14.97 -5.67 3.05
CA THR A 254 -15.52 -6.98 2.68
C THR A 254 -16.69 -6.84 1.72
N LEU A 255 -17.63 -5.93 2.02
CA LEU A 255 -18.76 -5.63 1.13
C LEU A 255 -18.27 -5.21 -0.27
N PHE A 256 -17.33 -4.26 -0.31
CA PHE A 256 -16.72 -3.80 -1.55
C PHE A 256 -16.01 -4.93 -2.31
N ALA A 257 -15.26 -5.78 -1.60
CA ALA A 257 -14.54 -6.90 -2.21
C ALA A 257 -15.49 -7.93 -2.84
N VAL A 258 -16.65 -8.20 -2.25
CA VAL A 258 -17.66 -9.09 -2.84
C VAL A 258 -18.32 -8.44 -4.05
N CYS A 259 -18.70 -7.16 -3.96
CA CYS A 259 -19.20 -6.41 -5.11
C CYS A 259 -18.20 -6.44 -6.29
N CYS A 260 -16.90 -6.33 -6.00
CA CYS A 260 -15.83 -6.47 -6.98
C CYS A 260 -15.85 -7.80 -7.73
N LYS A 261 -16.05 -8.91 -7.01
CA LYS A 261 -16.13 -10.24 -7.59
C LYS A 261 -17.34 -10.35 -8.53
N ILE A 262 -18.51 -9.84 -8.11
CA ILE A 262 -19.75 -9.85 -8.90
C ILE A 262 -19.60 -9.01 -10.18
N TRP A 263 -19.18 -7.75 -10.08
CA TRP A 263 -19.14 -6.84 -11.24
C TRP A 263 -17.96 -7.08 -12.18
N ASN A 264 -16.94 -7.83 -11.77
CA ASN A 264 -15.87 -8.26 -12.66
C ASN A 264 -16.34 -9.42 -13.54
N HIS A 265 -16.75 -10.55 -12.95
CA HIS A 265 -17.33 -11.68 -13.69
C HIS A 265 -18.03 -12.68 -12.74
N PRO A 266 -19.24 -13.19 -13.06
CA PRO A 266 -19.94 -14.15 -12.20
C PRO A 266 -19.17 -15.47 -11.96
N ASP A 267 -18.30 -15.87 -12.89
CA ASP A 267 -17.38 -17.02 -12.73
C ASP A 267 -16.58 -16.96 -11.42
N ILE A 268 -16.21 -15.77 -10.95
CA ILE A 268 -15.43 -15.61 -9.71
C ILE A 268 -16.26 -16.11 -8.53
N VAL A 269 -17.52 -15.66 -8.44
CA VAL A 269 -18.46 -16.07 -7.39
C VAL A 269 -18.79 -17.55 -7.53
N TYR A 270 -19.05 -18.02 -8.75
CA TYR A 270 -19.32 -19.44 -9.02
C TYR A 270 -18.18 -20.35 -8.58
N ASN A 271 -16.93 -19.98 -8.88
CA ASN A 271 -15.76 -20.76 -8.49
C ASN A 271 -15.58 -20.81 -6.97
N ILE A 272 -15.87 -19.72 -6.24
CA ILE A 272 -15.84 -19.70 -4.77
C ILE A 272 -16.88 -20.67 -4.21
N VAL A 273 -18.13 -20.57 -4.68
CA VAL A 273 -19.26 -21.38 -4.22
C VAL A 273 -19.07 -22.88 -4.53
N ARG A 274 -18.68 -23.23 -5.76
CA ARG A 274 -18.67 -24.63 -6.22
C ARG A 274 -17.35 -25.36 -5.98
N LYS A 275 -16.21 -24.67 -6.04
CA LYS A 275 -14.89 -25.32 -5.92
C LYS A 275 -14.29 -25.17 -4.52
N GLY A 276 -14.95 -24.44 -3.61
CA GLY A 276 -14.42 -24.17 -2.27
C GLY A 276 -13.08 -23.43 -2.29
N ILE A 277 -12.78 -22.73 -3.40
CA ILE A 277 -11.58 -21.90 -3.53
C ILE A 277 -11.75 -20.76 -2.52
N THR A 278 -10.83 -20.66 -1.57
CA THR A 278 -10.92 -19.62 -0.54
C THR A 278 -10.75 -18.25 -1.20
N SER A 279 -11.38 -17.22 -0.65
CA SER A 279 -11.20 -15.84 -1.13
C SER A 279 -9.71 -15.43 -1.18
N GLU A 280 -8.87 -16.06 -0.34
CA GLU A 280 -7.43 -15.84 -0.25
C GLU A 280 -6.66 -16.35 -1.49
N ASP A 281 -7.17 -17.36 -2.19
CA ASP A 281 -6.54 -17.91 -3.41
C ASP A 281 -6.85 -17.07 -4.66
N LEU A 282 -7.88 -16.21 -4.60
CA LEU A 282 -8.33 -15.35 -5.71
C LEU A 282 -7.87 -13.89 -5.58
N ASP A 283 -7.52 -13.44 -4.37
CA ASP A 283 -7.01 -12.09 -4.12
C ASP A 283 -5.48 -12.05 -4.37
N LEU A 284 -5.08 -11.83 -5.63
CA LEU A 284 -3.67 -11.76 -6.07
C LEU A 284 -2.85 -10.62 -5.40
N ASP A 285 -3.50 -9.66 -4.72
CA ASP A 285 -2.89 -8.41 -4.22
C ASP A 285 -2.63 -8.36 -2.71
N ILE A 286 -2.92 -9.42 -1.95
CA ILE A 286 -2.62 -9.46 -0.51
C ILE A 286 -1.34 -10.29 -0.31
N PRO A 287 -0.27 -9.74 0.30
CA PRO A 287 0.93 -10.53 0.59
C PRO A 287 0.53 -11.69 1.51
N THR A 288 0.52 -12.91 0.96
CA THR A 288 0.22 -14.13 1.71
C THR A 288 1.29 -14.30 2.78
N ASN A 289 0.98 -13.95 4.02
CA ASN A 289 1.79 -14.35 5.15
C ASN A 289 1.46 -15.83 5.42
N LYS A 290 2.02 -16.73 4.60
CA LYS A 290 1.84 -18.18 4.71
C LYS A 290 2.28 -18.64 6.10
N LYS A 291 1.35 -18.69 7.05
CA LYS A 291 1.46 -19.52 8.25
C LYS A 291 1.06 -20.93 7.83
N ASN A 292 2.02 -21.84 7.86
CA ASN A 292 1.81 -23.27 7.65
C ASN A 292 0.76 -23.80 8.64
N ASN A 293 -0.44 -24.08 8.15
CA ASN A 293 -1.44 -24.86 8.88
C ASN A 293 -1.11 -26.35 8.72
N ASN A 294 -0.41 -26.92 9.70
CA ASN A 294 -0.51 -28.36 9.95
C ASN A 294 -1.58 -28.59 11.03
N THR A 295 -2.61 -29.32 10.61
CA THR A 295 -3.70 -29.88 11.40
C THR A 295 -3.24 -30.50 12.72
N LYS A 296 -3.73 -30.00 13.85
CA LYS A 296 -3.94 -30.80 15.07
C LYS A 296 -5.27 -30.45 15.73
N LYS A 297 -6.06 -31.51 15.90
CA LYS A 297 -7.39 -31.55 16.51
C LYS A 297 -7.41 -30.98 17.93
N LEU A 298 -8.53 -30.32 18.22
CA LEU A 298 -9.05 -29.85 19.49
C LEU A 298 -8.76 -30.78 20.69
N ALA A 299 -8.28 -30.20 21.78
CA ALA A 299 -8.63 -30.63 23.13
C ALA A 299 -8.93 -29.39 23.97
N LYS A 300 -10.15 -29.37 24.55
CA LYS A 300 -10.67 -28.36 25.47
C LYS A 300 -9.71 -28.14 26.64
N ASN A 301 -9.56 -26.89 27.07
CA ASN A 301 -9.63 -26.57 28.50
C ASN A 301 -9.97 -25.10 28.75
N ASN A 302 -11.01 -24.92 29.58
CA ASN A 302 -11.47 -23.67 30.15
C ASN A 302 -10.46 -23.15 31.18
N SER A 303 -10.15 -21.85 31.13
CA SER A 303 -9.98 -21.07 32.36
C SER A 303 -10.18 -19.57 32.09
N ARG A 304 -11.24 -19.04 32.70
CA ARG A 304 -11.54 -17.62 32.85
C ARG A 304 -10.43 -16.92 33.63
N LYS A 305 -10.12 -15.68 33.27
CA LYS A 305 -9.87 -14.59 34.24
C LYS A 305 -10.25 -13.24 33.61
N GLN A 306 -11.24 -12.60 34.24
CA GLN A 306 -11.69 -11.22 34.04
C GLN A 306 -10.64 -10.25 34.59
N SER A 307 -10.52 -9.07 33.96
CA SER A 307 -10.40 -7.80 34.68
C SER A 307 -10.80 -6.64 33.77
N ASN A 308 -11.80 -5.89 34.23
CA ASN A 308 -12.39 -4.69 33.64
C ASN A 308 -11.40 -3.51 33.62
N ASN A 309 -11.64 -2.56 32.71
CA ASN A 309 -11.74 -1.14 33.07
C ASN A 309 -12.38 -0.36 31.91
N GLU A 310 -13.62 0.06 32.15
CA GLU A 310 -14.34 1.09 31.41
C GLU A 310 -13.85 2.48 31.84
N LEU A 311 -13.78 3.41 30.90
CA LEU A 311 -13.82 4.85 31.16
C LEU A 311 -14.66 5.49 30.05
N ALA A 312 -15.75 6.11 30.48
CA ALA A 312 -16.81 6.72 29.69
C ALA A 312 -16.56 8.23 29.45
N VAL A 313 -17.58 8.89 28.86
CA VAL A 313 -17.90 10.35 28.85
C VAL A 313 -17.72 11.03 27.46
N PRO A 314 -18.60 11.95 26.99
CA PRO A 314 -20.08 11.99 27.01
C PRO A 314 -20.70 12.41 25.63
N THR A 315 -22.00 12.21 25.48
CA THR A 315 -22.81 12.66 24.32
C THR A 315 -23.54 13.96 24.67
N THR A 316 -23.44 15.01 23.85
CA THR A 316 -24.28 16.21 23.93
C THR A 316 -25.19 16.31 22.70
N ASN A 317 -26.50 16.34 22.95
CA ASN A 317 -27.54 16.58 21.95
C ASN A 317 -27.82 18.08 21.84
N SER A 318 -27.88 18.62 20.63
CA SER A 318 -28.62 19.84 20.32
C SER A 318 -29.48 19.63 19.08
N LYS A 319 -30.78 19.93 19.24
CA LYS A 319 -31.80 19.92 18.20
C LYS A 319 -31.88 21.32 17.57
N THR A 320 -31.84 21.42 16.25
CA THR A 320 -32.58 22.44 15.49
C THR A 320 -32.96 21.83 14.14
N GLY A 321 -34.24 21.93 13.79
CA GLY A 321 -34.79 21.44 12.53
C GLY A 321 -34.63 22.48 11.42
N ASP A 322 -34.62 22.00 10.17
CA ASP A 322 -35.27 22.64 9.04
C ASP A 322 -35.41 21.68 7.86
N HIS A 323 -36.42 21.96 7.03
CA HIS A 323 -36.99 21.15 5.95
C HIS A 323 -35.97 20.54 4.96
N LEU A 324 -36.02 19.21 4.81
CA LEU A 324 -35.36 18.44 3.74
C LEU A 324 -36.41 17.72 2.87
N PRO A 325 -36.17 17.57 1.54
CA PRO A 325 -37.05 16.83 0.65
C PRO A 325 -37.10 15.34 1.03
N PRO A 326 -38.12 14.57 0.59
CA PRO A 326 -38.31 13.20 1.08
C PRO A 326 -37.08 12.34 0.83
N PRO A 327 -36.68 11.48 1.80
CA PRO A 327 -35.45 10.72 1.71
C PRO A 327 -35.55 9.69 0.57
N ASN A 328 -34.58 9.74 -0.33
CA ASN A 328 -34.34 8.69 -1.30
C ASN A 328 -34.14 7.36 -0.54
N PRO A 329 -34.89 6.28 -0.83
CA PRO A 329 -34.76 4.99 -0.12
C PRO A 329 -33.33 4.44 -0.15
N TYR A 330 -32.53 4.76 -1.17
CA TYR A 330 -31.12 4.36 -1.24
C TYR A 330 -30.21 5.12 -0.23
N SER A 331 -30.58 6.33 0.20
CA SER A 331 -29.82 7.15 1.17
C SER A 331 -29.95 6.62 2.60
N THR A 332 -31.17 6.24 2.99
CA THR A 332 -31.46 5.68 4.31
C THR A 332 -30.80 4.31 4.50
N LEU A 333 -30.75 3.50 3.43
CA LEU A 333 -30.05 2.21 3.41
C LEU A 333 -28.55 2.36 3.68
N MET A 334 -27.88 3.31 3.00
CA MET A 334 -26.46 3.57 3.21
C MET A 334 -26.17 4.12 4.61
N THR A 335 -27.05 4.94 5.17
CA THR A 335 -26.87 5.54 6.50
C THR A 335 -26.86 4.48 7.62
N ASN A 336 -27.66 3.42 7.49
CA ASN A 336 -27.69 2.33 8.46
C ASN A 336 -26.46 1.42 8.41
N LEU A 337 -25.82 1.30 7.24
CA LEU A 337 -24.63 0.45 7.03
C LEU A 337 -23.33 1.05 7.61
N PHE A 338 -23.23 2.37 7.82
CA PHE A 338 -21.94 3.06 8.04
C PHE A 338 -21.80 3.88 9.35
N SER A 339 -22.75 3.83 10.28
CA SER A 339 -22.87 4.81 11.37
C SER A 339 -21.99 4.59 12.63
N THR A 340 -20.99 3.69 12.66
CA THR A 340 -20.11 3.54 13.85
C THR A 340 -18.62 3.31 13.55
N PRO A 341 -17.68 3.71 14.45
CA PRO A 341 -16.24 3.70 14.15
C PRO A 341 -15.65 2.29 14.04
N LEU A 342 -14.79 2.09 13.04
CA LEU A 342 -14.11 0.85 12.70
C LEU A 342 -13.01 0.48 13.72
N ARG A 343 -12.98 -0.78 14.15
CA ARG A 343 -11.84 -1.37 14.88
C ARG A 343 -11.48 -2.72 14.24
N ASN A 344 -10.24 -2.84 13.77
CA ASN A 344 -9.74 -4.01 13.02
C ASN A 344 -9.53 -5.24 13.92
N ARG A 345 -10.12 -6.38 13.53
CA ARG A 345 -9.59 -7.76 13.72
C ARG A 345 -10.19 -8.69 12.66
N SER A 346 -9.37 -9.58 12.12
CA SER A 346 -9.70 -10.61 11.13
C SER A 346 -10.29 -11.86 11.78
N ASP A 347 -11.06 -12.60 10.97
CA ASP A 347 -11.26 -14.08 10.96
C ASP A 347 -12.74 -14.46 10.78
N GLY A 348 -13.37 -13.95 9.71
CA GLY A 348 -14.65 -14.45 9.21
C GLY A 348 -14.48 -14.91 7.77
N VAL A 349 -14.67 -16.19 7.50
CA VAL A 349 -14.82 -16.69 6.13
C VAL A 349 -16.11 -16.10 5.58
N ILE A 350 -16.05 -15.42 4.44
CA ILE A 350 -17.24 -14.87 3.78
C ILE A 350 -18.07 -16.05 3.27
N ASP A 351 -19.32 -16.16 3.71
CA ASP A 351 -20.25 -17.14 3.16
C ASP A 351 -20.94 -16.59 1.90
N TYR A 352 -21.04 -17.47 0.89
CA TYR A 352 -21.58 -17.20 -0.43
C TYR A 352 -22.83 -18.05 -0.73
N SER A 353 -23.42 -18.67 0.29
CA SER A 353 -24.66 -19.46 0.19
C SER A 353 -25.80 -18.69 -0.51
N TRP A 354 -25.88 -17.36 -0.31
CA TRP A 354 -26.83 -16.46 -0.98
C TRP A 354 -26.74 -16.49 -2.52
N ALA A 355 -25.59 -16.86 -3.09
CA ALA A 355 -25.37 -16.89 -4.54
C ALA A 355 -25.85 -18.20 -5.17
N GLU A 356 -25.93 -19.30 -4.41
CA GLU A 356 -26.26 -20.63 -4.93
C GLU A 356 -27.58 -20.67 -5.72
N PRO A 357 -28.70 -20.08 -5.24
CA PRO A 357 -29.96 -20.11 -5.97
C PRO A 357 -29.90 -19.35 -7.29
N LYS A 358 -29.07 -18.31 -7.37
CA LYS A 358 -28.93 -17.45 -8.55
C LYS A 358 -27.99 -18.06 -9.61
N LEU A 359 -27.13 -18.98 -9.21
CA LEU A 359 -26.16 -19.66 -10.09
C LEU A 359 -26.66 -21.02 -10.60
N HIS A 360 -27.94 -21.33 -10.43
CA HIS A 360 -28.52 -22.55 -10.97
C HIS A 360 -28.47 -22.57 -12.50
N GLY A 361 -27.89 -23.62 -13.08
CA GLY A 361 -27.73 -23.73 -14.54
C GLY A 361 -26.73 -22.75 -15.16
N TYR A 362 -25.91 -22.06 -14.33
CA TYR A 362 -24.90 -21.13 -14.82
C TYR A 362 -23.78 -21.87 -15.60
N SER A 363 -23.44 -21.34 -16.78
CA SER A 363 -22.35 -21.84 -17.62
C SER A 363 -21.10 -20.98 -17.43
N VAL A 364 -20.00 -21.62 -16.99
CA VAL A 364 -18.70 -20.96 -16.78
C VAL A 364 -17.93 -20.76 -18.10
N GLY A 365 -17.03 -19.78 -18.14
CA GLY A 365 -16.17 -19.53 -19.30
C GLY A 365 -16.85 -18.79 -20.46
N VAL A 366 -18.08 -18.30 -20.27
CA VAL A 366 -18.80 -17.47 -21.24
C VAL A 366 -18.53 -16.00 -20.93
N LEU A 367 -17.85 -15.30 -21.85
CA LEU A 367 -17.42 -13.90 -21.65
C LEU A 367 -18.61 -12.94 -21.50
N GLU A 368 -19.69 -13.22 -22.22
CA GLU A 368 -20.92 -12.43 -22.28
C GLU A 368 -21.65 -12.35 -20.94
N ASN A 369 -21.27 -13.20 -19.97
CA ASN A 369 -21.74 -13.09 -18.59
C ASN A 369 -21.24 -11.81 -17.89
N SER A 370 -20.25 -11.11 -18.47
CA SER A 370 -19.82 -9.77 -18.06
C SER A 370 -19.44 -8.91 -19.26
N TYR A 371 -20.27 -7.92 -19.60
CA TYR A 371 -19.97 -6.97 -20.68
C TYR A 371 -18.67 -6.19 -20.47
N LYS A 372 -18.24 -6.02 -19.22
CA LYS A 372 -16.93 -5.42 -18.88
C LYS A 372 -15.78 -6.27 -19.44
N ILE A 373 -15.89 -7.60 -19.32
CA ILE A 373 -14.86 -8.53 -19.76
C ILE A 373 -14.89 -8.67 -21.29
N VAL A 374 -16.07 -8.71 -21.90
CA VAL A 374 -16.20 -8.65 -23.37
C VAL A 374 -15.47 -7.43 -23.93
N LEU A 375 -15.75 -6.24 -23.38
CA LEU A 375 -15.14 -4.99 -23.83
C LEU A 375 -13.62 -4.98 -23.60
N LEU A 376 -13.15 -5.48 -22.46
CA LEU A 376 -11.72 -5.59 -22.17
C LEU A 376 -10.99 -6.46 -23.21
N PHE A 377 -11.53 -7.65 -23.49
CA PHE A 377 -10.91 -8.55 -24.46
C PHE A 377 -11.01 -8.05 -25.90
N GLU A 378 -12.07 -7.33 -26.24
CA GLU A 378 -12.17 -6.67 -27.54
C GLU A 378 -11.12 -5.58 -27.70
N ILE A 379 -10.93 -4.73 -26.68
CA ILE A 379 -9.88 -3.72 -26.68
C ILE A 379 -8.49 -4.36 -26.80
N ILE A 380 -8.23 -5.42 -26.04
CA ILE A 380 -6.94 -6.14 -26.11
C ILE A 380 -6.73 -6.74 -27.52
N ARG A 381 -7.77 -7.34 -28.10
CA ARG A 381 -7.71 -7.92 -29.45
C ARG A 381 -7.39 -6.84 -30.50
N GLU A 382 -8.03 -5.69 -30.42
CA GLU A 382 -7.77 -4.55 -31.31
C GLU A 382 -6.37 -3.97 -31.10
N CYS A 383 -5.89 -3.86 -29.86
CA CYS A 383 -4.50 -3.46 -29.60
C CYS A 383 -3.50 -4.43 -30.25
N ILE A 384 -3.71 -5.74 -30.08
CA ILE A 384 -2.84 -6.76 -30.68
C ILE A 384 -2.91 -6.71 -32.21
N SER A 385 -4.08 -6.47 -32.80
CA SER A 385 -4.25 -6.37 -34.25
C SER A 385 -3.49 -5.16 -34.83
N LEU A 386 -3.39 -4.09 -34.05
CA LEU A 386 -2.63 -2.87 -34.38
C LEU A 386 -1.12 -2.98 -34.07
N GLY A 387 -0.69 -4.03 -33.37
CA GLY A 387 0.72 -4.32 -33.07
C GLY A 387 1.29 -3.66 -31.81
N ASP A 388 0.42 -3.30 -30.84
CA ASP A 388 0.82 -2.83 -29.50
C ASP A 388 1.42 -3.93 -28.60
#